data_AF-A0A5E7AUZ4-F1
#
_entry.id   AF-A0A5E7AUZ4-F1
#
_cell.length_a   1.000
_cell.length_b   1.000
_cell.length_c   1.000
_cell.angle_alpha   90.00
_cell.angle_beta   90.00
_cell.angle_gamma   90.00
#
_symmetry.space_group_name_H-M   'P 1'
#
loop_
_entity.id
_entity.type
_entity.pdbx_description
1 polymer ?
#
loop_
_entity_poly.entity_id
_entity_poly.type
_entity_poly.pdbx_seq_one_letter_code
_entity_poly.pdbx_strand_id
1 'polypeptide(L)'
;MERRRLKEEFNRHGEMLLLMLRYTQALITQMAQTAVCNRHHSIDQQLCRWLLLYLDRLPGNELTVTQELIANMLGVRREGVNDKHP
;
A
#
# COMPACT_ATOMS: atom_id res chain seq x y z
N MET A 1 -12.58 4.38 -17.45
CA MET A 1 -12.21 5.81 -17.52
C MET A 1 -11.01 5.95 -18.46
N GLU A 2 -11.17 6.69 -19.55
CA GLU A 2 -10.27 6.72 -20.71
C GLU A 2 -8.88 7.29 -20.35
N ARG A 3 -7.82 6.47 -20.40
CA ARG A 3 -6.42 6.90 -20.16
C ARG A 3 -6.05 8.19 -20.91
N ARG A 4 -6.67 8.43 -22.07
CA ARG A 4 -6.53 9.63 -22.89
C ARG A 4 -7.12 10.88 -22.23
N ARG A 5 -8.39 10.84 -21.76
CA ARG A 5 -9.00 11.96 -21.02
C ARG A 5 -8.22 12.33 -19.77
N LEU A 6 -7.72 11.33 -19.03
CA LEU A 6 -6.91 11.57 -17.84
C LEU A 6 -5.63 12.36 -18.15
N LYS A 7 -4.94 12.00 -19.25
CA LYS A 7 -3.75 12.72 -19.72
C LYS A 7 -4.09 14.12 -20.23
N GLU A 8 -5.19 14.27 -20.96
CA GLU A 8 -5.67 15.57 -21.44
C GLU A 8 -5.96 16.52 -20.27
N GLU A 9 -6.69 16.07 -19.24
CA GLU A 9 -6.98 16.86 -18.04
C GLU A 9 -5.72 17.17 -17.21
N PHE A 10 -4.79 16.22 -17.09
CA PHE A 10 -3.51 16.47 -16.44
C PHE A 10 -2.71 17.57 -17.17
N ASN A 11 -2.65 17.51 -18.50
CA ASN A 11 -1.93 18.48 -19.34
C ASN A 11 -2.60 19.86 -19.41
N ARG A 12 -3.84 20.00 -18.93
CA ARG A 12 -4.49 21.31 -18.76
C ARG A 12 -3.95 22.08 -17.56
N HIS A 13 -3.09 21.46 -16.74
CA HIS A 13 -2.46 22.08 -15.56
C HIS A 13 -3.48 22.67 -14.56
N GLY A 14 -4.70 22.13 -14.54
CA GLY A 14 -5.76 22.52 -13.61
C GLY A 14 -5.72 21.72 -12.30
N GLU A 15 -6.86 21.64 -11.61
CA GLU A 15 -6.98 20.95 -10.31
C GLU A 15 -6.57 19.47 -10.36
N MET A 16 -6.77 18.80 -11.50
CA MET A 16 -6.38 17.41 -11.69
C MET A 16 -4.86 17.21 -11.55
N LEU A 17 -4.05 18.14 -12.07
CA LEU A 17 -2.60 18.10 -11.93
C LEU A 17 -2.20 18.23 -10.46
N LEU A 18 -2.76 19.21 -9.74
CA LEU A 18 -2.47 19.42 -8.33
C LEU A 18 -2.88 18.21 -7.47
N LEU A 19 -4.04 17.63 -7.75
CA LEU A 19 -4.51 16.42 -7.07
C LEU A 19 -3.57 15.24 -7.32
N MET A 20 -3.13 15.04 -8.57
CA MET A 20 -2.17 13.98 -8.89
C MET A 20 -0.82 14.20 -8.21
N LEU A 21 -0.29 15.43 -8.19
CA LEU A 21 0.98 15.73 -7.54
C LEU A 21 0.91 15.47 -6.02
N ARG A 22 -0.19 15.90 -5.37
CA ARG A 22 -0.43 15.62 -3.95
C ARG A 22 -0.55 14.12 -3.69
N TYR A 23 -1.26 13.40 -4.55
CA TYR A 23 -1.37 11.95 -4.48
C TYR A 23 -0.01 11.27 -4.64
N THR A 24 0.81 11.68 -5.61
CA THR A 24 2.17 11.17 -5.82
C THR A 24 3.04 11.42 -4.59
N GLN A 25 2.99 12.61 -3.99
CA GLN A 25 3.74 12.90 -2.77
C GLN A 25 3.29 12.02 -1.60
N ALA A 26 1.97 11.87 -1.41
CA ALA A 26 1.41 10.99 -0.38
C ALA A 26 1.83 9.53 -0.60
N LEU A 27 1.81 9.07 -1.85
CA LEU A 27 2.21 7.71 -2.22
C LEU A 27 3.70 7.46 -1.96
N ILE A 28 4.58 8.40 -2.35
CA ILE A 28 6.02 8.31 -2.05
C ILE A 28 6.26 8.26 -0.54
N THR A 29 5.55 9.10 0.22
CA THR A 29 5.65 9.12 1.69
C THR A 29 5.20 7.78 2.28
N GLN A 30 4.10 7.21 1.79
CA GLN A 30 3.61 5.91 2.21
C GLN A 30 4.63 4.80 1.90
N MET A 31 5.21 4.80 0.69
CA MET A 31 6.22 3.81 0.29
C MET A 31 7.47 3.89 1.18
N ALA A 32 7.98 5.09 1.44
CA ALA A 32 9.12 5.30 2.32
C ALA A 32 8.84 4.79 3.73
N GLN A 33 7.65 5.08 4.27
CA GLN A 33 7.30 4.61 5.61
C GLN A 33 7.09 3.11 5.68
N THR A 34 6.50 2.48 4.65
CA THR A 34 6.41 1.01 4.58
C THR A 34 7.80 0.39 4.60
N ALA A 35 8.76 0.90 3.84
CA ALA A 35 10.13 0.38 3.85
C ALA A 35 10.80 0.51 5.23
N VAL A 36 10.61 1.64 5.92
CA VAL A 36 11.12 1.84 7.29
C VAL A 36 10.44 0.87 8.27
N CYS A 37 9.12 0.72 8.21
CA CYS A 37 8.38 -0.21 9.07
C CYS A 37 8.82 -1.65 8.85
N ASN A 38 9.00 -2.08 7.60
CA ASN A 38 9.41 -3.45 7.28
C ASN A 38 10.81 -3.78 7.81
N ARG A 39 11.67 -2.77 7.96
CA ARG A 39 13.01 -2.94 8.53
C ARG A 39 13.02 -2.99 10.06
N HIS A 40 12.14 -2.25 10.73
CA HIS A 40 12.23 -2.02 12.18
C HIS A 40 11.19 -2.75 13.02
N HIS A 41 10.12 -3.27 12.41
CA HIS A 41 9.05 -3.95 13.13
C HIS A 41 9.11 -5.47 12.92
N SER A 42 8.59 -6.23 13.87
CA SER A 42 8.36 -7.68 13.72
C SER A 42 7.33 -7.96 12.60
N ILE A 43 7.33 -9.19 12.07
CA ILE A 43 6.40 -9.60 11.01
C ILE A 43 4.95 -9.43 11.47
N ASP A 44 4.62 -9.77 12.72
CA ASP A 44 3.27 -9.58 13.27
C ASP A 44 2.84 -8.11 13.27
N GLN A 45 3.72 -7.20 13.69
CA GLN A 45 3.43 -5.76 13.67
C GLN A 45 3.27 -5.22 12.24
N GLN A 46 4.10 -5.69 11.31
CA GLN A 46 3.99 -5.32 9.90
C GLN A 46 2.67 -5.83 9.30
N LEU A 47 2.28 -7.06 9.61
CA LEU A 47 1.03 -7.68 9.18
C LEU A 47 -0.18 -6.93 9.73
N CYS A 48 -0.20 -6.60 11.03
CA CYS A 48 -1.26 -5.79 11.63
C CYS A 48 -1.41 -4.44 10.91
N ARG A 49 -0.30 -3.73 10.67
CA ARG A 49 -0.32 -2.47 9.93
C ARG A 49 -0.87 -2.64 8.52
N TRP A 50 -0.44 -3.69 7.81
CA TRP A 50 -0.90 -3.96 6.45
C TRP A 50 -2.40 -4.27 6.41
N LEU A 51 -2.89 -5.11 7.33
CA LEU A 51 -4.32 -5.45 7.45
C LEU A 51 -5.17 -4.19 7.68
N LEU A 52 -4.77 -3.34 8.63
CA LEU A 52 -5.47 -2.08 8.90
C LEU A 52 -5.51 -1.17 7.66
N LEU A 53 -4.36 -0.99 6.98
CA LEU A 53 -4.30 -0.20 5.75
C LEU A 53 -5.21 -0.73 4.64
N TYR A 54 -5.35 -2.05 4.53
CA TYR A 54 -6.20 -2.67 3.52
C TYR A 54 -7.69 -2.58 3.88
N LEU A 55 -8.03 -2.82 5.15
CA LEU A 55 -9.39 -2.72 5.67
C LEU A 55 -9.94 -1.30 5.60
N ASP A 56 -9.11 -0.28 5.87
CA ASP A 56 -9.48 1.14 5.72
C ASP A 56 -9.93 1.51 4.30
N ARG A 57 -9.55 0.71 3.29
CA ARG A 57 -9.87 0.92 1.88
C ARG A 57 -11.04 0.07 1.39
N LEU A 58 -11.54 -0.83 2.23
CA LEU A 58 -12.65 -1.69 1.89
C LEU A 58 -13.96 -1.12 2.45
N PRO A 59 -15.09 -1.31 1.75
CA PRO A 59 -16.41 -0.95 2.28
C PRO A 59 -16.88 -1.87 3.41
N GLY A 60 -16.10 -2.88 3.81
CA GLY A 60 -16.43 -3.87 4.83
C GLY A 60 -15.18 -4.51 5.44
N ASN A 61 -15.36 -5.52 6.30
CA ASN A 61 -14.27 -6.10 7.11
C ASN A 61 -13.80 -7.50 6.64
N GLU A 62 -14.15 -7.88 5.41
CA GLU A 62 -13.73 -9.16 4.83
C GLU A 62 -12.60 -8.94 3.84
N LEU A 63 -11.52 -9.69 4.02
CA LEU A 63 -10.31 -9.55 3.24
C LEU A 63 -9.89 -10.91 2.67
N THR A 64 -10.03 -11.08 1.35
CA THR A 64 -9.63 -12.31 0.64
C THR A 64 -8.22 -12.16 0.08
N VAL A 65 -7.24 -12.80 0.73
CA VAL A 65 -5.81 -12.69 0.38
C VAL A 65 -5.13 -14.04 0.54
N THR A 66 -4.06 -14.25 -0.22
CA THR A 66 -3.19 -15.41 -0.03
C THR A 66 -2.01 -15.04 0.87
N GLN A 67 -1.43 -16.04 1.53
CA GLN A 67 -0.16 -15.85 2.25
C GLN A 67 0.96 -15.35 1.33
N GLU A 68 0.95 -15.78 0.06
CA GLU A 68 1.90 -15.31 -0.95
C GLU A 68 1.76 -13.79 -1.21
N LEU A 69 0.52 -13.30 -1.30
CA LEU A 69 0.28 -11.86 -1.44
C LEU A 69 0.76 -11.09 -0.21
N ILE A 70 0.50 -11.61 1.00
CA ILE A 70 1.00 -11.01 2.24
C ILE A 70 2.53 -10.95 2.23
N ALA A 71 3.19 -12.07 1.91
CA ALA A 71 4.64 -12.16 1.87
C ALA A 71 5.26 -11.12 0.92
N ASN A 72 4.68 -10.97 -0.27
CA ASN A 72 5.08 -9.96 -1.24
C ASN A 72 4.88 -8.53 -0.73
N MET A 73 3.77 -8.26 -0.02
CA MET A 73 3.49 -6.94 0.55
C MET A 73 4.40 -6.59 1.74
N LEU A 74 4.85 -7.60 2.50
CA LEU A 74 5.78 -7.43 3.62
C LEU A 74 7.26 -7.52 3.20
N GLY A 75 7.55 -7.97 1.98
CA GLY A 75 8.92 -8.15 1.49
C GLY A 75 9.65 -9.30 2.18
N VAL A 76 8.91 -10.34 2.57
CA VAL A 76 9.44 -11.54 3.25
C VAL A 76 9.20 -12.79 2.42
N ARG A 77 9.87 -13.89 2.75
CA ARG A 77 9.52 -15.20 2.19
C ARG A 77 8.17 -15.66 2.72
N ARG A 78 7.43 -16.45 1.93
CA ARG A 78 6.11 -16.98 2.32
C ARG A 78 6.14 -17.71 3.66
N GLU A 79 7.19 -18.47 3.95
CA GLU A 79 7.32 -19.18 5.22
C GLU A 79 7.39 -18.21 6.42
N GLY A 80 7.95 -17.02 6.22
CA GLY A 80 8.08 -15.98 7.24
C GLY A 80 6.75 -15.43 7.73
N VAL A 81 5.67 -15.54 6.95
CA VAL A 81 4.32 -15.08 7.35
C VAL A 81 3.75 -15.91 8.50
N ASN A 82 4.21 -17.16 8.66
CA ASN A 82 3.79 -18.06 9.74
C ASN A 82 4.84 -18.16 10.86
N ASP A 83 5.97 -17.47 10.72
CA ASP A 83 7.13 -17.62 11.60
C ASP A 83 6.87 -16.84 12.89
N LYS A 84 6.40 -17.56 13.90
CA LYS A 84 6.25 -17.03 15.25
C LYS A 84 7.64 -16.96 15.86
N HIS A 85 8.20 -15.76 15.96
CA HIS A 85 9.37 -15.54 16.80
C HIS A 85 9.05 -16.05 18.22
N PRO A 86 9.96 -16.80 18.88
CA PRO A 86 9.81 -17.17 20.28
C PRO A 86 9.81 -15.96 21.21
#